data_AF-A0AAD0LVT7-F1
#
_entry.id   AF-A0AAD0LVT7-F1
#
_cell.length_a   1.000
_cell.length_b   1.000
_cell.length_c   1.000
_cell.angle_alpha   90.00
_cell.angle_beta   90.00
_cell.angle_gamma   90.00
#
_symmetry.space_group_name_H-M   'P 1'
#
loop_
_entity.id
_entity.type
_entity.pdbx_description
1 polymer ?
#
loop_
_entity_poly.entity_id
_entity_poly.type
_entity_poly.pdbx_seq_one_letter_code
_entity_poly.pdbx_strand_id
1 'polypeptide(L)' 'MKNKLSDLRDHLFVALENLVEADGDKLDMAVRRADAVSNVAKVIVDTARVEIDYIRHVGGQVESSVFIESKPALPPASRA' A
#
# COMPACT_ATOMS: atom_id res chain seq x y z
N MET A 1 5.27 8.93 -11.80
CA MET A 1 4.29 7.85 -11.59
C MET A 1 4.10 7.67 -10.09
N LYS A 2 2.89 7.33 -9.65
CA LYS A 2 2.59 7.03 -8.24
C LYS A 2 2.79 5.55 -8.00
N ASN A 3 3.76 5.17 -7.17
CA ASN A 3 4.23 3.79 -7.02
C ASN A 3 4.59 3.41 -5.58
N LYS A 4 4.13 4.18 -4.59
CA LYS A 4 4.40 3.93 -3.18
C LYS A 4 3.21 3.29 -2.48
N LEU A 5 3.44 2.68 -1.32
CA LEU A 5 2.35 2.14 -0.49
C LEU A 5 1.38 3.22 -0.02
N SER A 6 1.86 4.45 0.21
CA SER A 6 1.02 5.61 0.52
C SER A 6 0.07 5.93 -0.63
N ASP A 7 0.55 5.94 -1.88
CA ASP A 7 -0.29 6.15 -3.05
C ASP A 7 -1.37 5.06 -3.19
N LEU A 8 -1.00 3.78 -2.98
CA LEU A 8 -1.96 2.68 -3.02
C LEU A 8 -3.07 2.86 -1.99
N ARG A 9 -2.71 3.25 -0.76
CA ARG A 9 -3.68 3.53 0.30
C ARG A 9 -4.62 4.65 -0.09
N ASP A 10 -4.10 5.75 -0.61
CA ASP A 10 -4.92 6.89 -1.04
C ASP A 10 -5.91 6.47 -2.12
N HIS A 11 -5.49 5.67 -3.10
CA HIS A 11 -6.37 5.14 -4.13
C HIS A 11 -7.47 4.21 -3.59
N LEU A 12 -7.15 3.40 -2.58
CA LEU A 12 -8.15 2.55 -1.91
C LEU A 12 -9.18 3.38 -1.13
N PHE A 13 -8.76 4.47 -0.48
CA PHE A 13 -9.69 5.38 0.18
C PHE A 13 -10.59 6.10 -0.82
N VAL A 14 -10.04 6.57 -1.95
CA VAL A 14 -10.86 7.15 -3.03
C VAL A 14 -11.87 6.13 -3.55
N ALA A 15 -11.50 4.86 -3.71
CA ALA A 15 -12.45 3.83 -4.13
C ALA A 15 -13.55 3.60 -3.09
N LEU A 16 -13.22 3.66 -1.79
CA LEU A 16 -14.17 3.55 -0.70
C LEU A 16 -15.13 4.75 -0.65
N GLU A 17 -14.63 5.97 -0.78
CA GLU A 17 -15.44 7.19 -0.83
C GLU A 17 -16.43 7.15 -1.99
N ASN A 18 -15.95 6.80 -3.20
CA ASN A 18 -16.82 6.63 -4.38
C ASN A 18 -17.91 5.58 -4.15
N LEU A 19 -17.63 4.53 -3.38
CA LEU A 19 -18.62 3.50 -3.06
C LEU A 19 -19.66 3.99 -2.06
N VAL A 20 -19.24 4.77 -1.05
CA VAL A 20 -20.14 5.35 -0.04
C VAL A 20 -21.04 6.44 -0.63
N GLU A 21 -20.52 7.23 -1.56
CA GLU A 21 -21.27 8.32 -2.21
C GLU A 21 -22.17 7.86 -3.36
N ALA A 22 -21.96 6.65 -3.90
CA ALA A 22 -22.72 6.16 -5.03
C ALA A 22 -24.12 5.68 -4.62
N ASP A 23 -25.11 6.09 -5.41
CA ASP A 23 -26.52 5.73 -5.24
C ASP A 23 -27.16 5.37 -6.58
N GLY A 24 -28.36 4.78 -6.51
CA GLY A 24 -29.17 4.40 -7.67
C GLY A 24 -28.38 3.66 -8.75
N ASP A 25 -28.48 4.14 -9.99
CA ASP A 25 -27.85 3.53 -11.16
C ASP A 25 -26.30 3.60 -11.15
N LYS A 26 -25.70 4.47 -10.32
CA LYS A 26 -24.24 4.60 -10.23
C LYS A 26 -23.62 3.59 -9.27
N LEU A 27 -24.41 3.03 -8.35
CA LEU A 27 -23.92 2.08 -7.34
C LEU A 27 -23.31 0.84 -7.98
N ASP A 28 -23.96 0.27 -8.99
CA ASP A 28 -23.49 -0.97 -9.64
C ASP A 28 -22.13 -0.77 -10.31
N MET A 29 -21.93 0.39 -10.95
CA MET A 29 -20.65 0.78 -11.54
C MET A 29 -19.58 1.02 -10.46
N ALA A 30 -19.93 1.70 -9.37
CA ALA A 30 -19.01 1.96 -8.26
C ALA A 30 -18.54 0.66 -7.60
N VAL A 31 -19.44 -0.30 -7.38
CA VAL A 31 -19.13 -1.64 -6.86
C VAL A 31 -18.14 -2.37 -7.77
N ARG A 32 -18.42 -2.43 -9.09
CA ARG A 32 -17.52 -3.10 -10.06
C ARG A 32 -16.14 -2.46 -10.09
N ARG A 33 -16.08 -1.12 -10.01
CA ARG A 33 -14.81 -0.40 -9.97
C ARG A 33 -14.05 -0.66 -8.67
N ALA A 34 -14.73 -0.65 -7.53
CA ALA A 34 -14.13 -0.92 -6.24
C ALA A 34 -13.57 -2.35 -6.19
N ASP A 35 -14.28 -3.33 -6.74
CA ASP A 35 -13.79 -4.72 -6.83
C ASP A 35 -12.54 -4.83 -7.72
N ALA A 36 -12.56 -4.22 -8.91
CA ALA A 36 -11.41 -4.21 -9.80
C ALA A 36 -10.18 -3.57 -9.16
N VAL A 37 -10.34 -2.41 -8.51
CA VAL A 37 -9.26 -1.73 -7.76
C VAL A 37 -8.75 -2.62 -6.63
N SER A 38 -9.65 -3.24 -5.86
CA SER A 38 -9.29 -4.13 -4.75
C SER A 38 -8.49 -5.34 -5.23
N ASN A 39 -8.83 -5.90 -6.40
CA ASN A 39 -8.13 -7.06 -6.94
C ASN A 39 -6.72 -6.70 -7.42
N VAL A 40 -6.54 -5.56 -8.08
CA VAL A 40 -5.19 -5.08 -8.44
C VAL A 40 -4.36 -4.73 -7.19
N ALA A 41 -4.98 -4.11 -6.18
CA ALA A 41 -4.31 -3.79 -4.93
C ALA A 41 -3.78 -5.03 -4.19
N LYS A 42 -4.53 -6.14 -4.20
CA LYS A 42 -4.07 -7.42 -3.63
C LYS A 42 -2.76 -7.89 -4.29
N VAL A 43 -2.67 -7.84 -5.62
CA VAL A 43 -1.45 -8.22 -6.36
C VAL A 43 -0.27 -7.34 -5.95
N ILE A 44 -0.47 -6.03 -5.79
CA ILE A 44 0.59 -5.11 -5.34
C ILE A 44 1.03 -5.46 -3.91
N VAL A 45 0.09 -5.74 -3.01
CA VAL A 45 0.41 -6.17 -1.63
C VAL A 45 1.20 -7.48 -1.64
N ASP A 46 0.87 -8.43 -2.52
CA ASP A 46 1.61 -9.68 -2.66
C ASP A 46 3.04 -9.45 -3.14
N THR A 47 3.27 -8.50 -4.07
CA THR A 47 4.65 -8.12 -4.45
C THR A 47 5.43 -7.51 -3.29
N ALA A 48 4.76 -6.72 -2.44
CA ALA A 48 5.38 -6.12 -1.26
C ALA A 48 5.75 -7.17 -0.21
N ARG A 49 4.93 -8.23 -0.07
CA ARG A 49 5.25 -9.37 0.80
C ARG A 49 6.52 -10.09 0.34
N VAL A 50 6.67 -10.32 -0.96
CA VAL A 50 7.88 -10.92 -1.54
C VAL A 50 9.11 -10.06 -1.24
N GLU A 51 9.00 -8.74 -1.35
CA GLU A 51 10.09 -7.81 -1.03
C GLU A 51 10.46 -7.87 0.47
N ILE A 52 9.48 -7.87 1.36
CA ILE A 52 9.70 -8.02 2.81
C ILE A 52 10.40 -9.36 3.11
N ASP A 53 9.96 -10.44 2.48
CA ASP A 53 10.57 -11.75 2.69
C ASP A 53 12.01 -11.77 2.17
N TYR A 54 12.29 -11.16 1.02
CA TYR A 54 13.67 -10.97 0.55
C TYR A 54 14.52 -10.22 1.57
N ILE A 55 14.04 -9.08 2.09
CA ILE A 55 14.75 -8.27 3.11
C ILE A 55 15.07 -9.11 4.35
N ARG A 56 14.12 -9.92 4.81
CA ARG A 56 14.33 -10.82 5.96
C ARG A 56 15.41 -11.87 5.68
N HIS A 57 15.41 -12.46 4.48
CA HIS A 57 16.38 -13.51 4.12
C HIS A 57 17.81 -12.99 3.95
N VAL A 58 17.99 -11.74 3.53
CA VAL A 58 19.32 -11.12 3.40
C VAL A 58 19.83 -10.45 4.70
N GLY A 59 19.18 -10.72 5.84
CA GLY A 59 19.61 -10.22 7.14
C GLY A 59 19.27 -8.75 7.41
N GLY A 60 18.26 -8.19 6.74
CA GLY A 60 17.78 -6.83 7.00
C GLY A 60 18.75 -5.73 6.53
N GLN A 61 19.79 -6.07 5.75
CA GLN A 61 20.77 -5.11 5.22
C GLN A 61 20.25 -4.34 3.99
N VAL A 62 19.04 -3.78 4.08
CA VAL A 62 18.45 -2.98 2.99
C VAL A 62 18.22 -1.57 3.53
N GLU A 63 18.84 -0.57 2.92
CA GLU A 63 18.80 0.81 3.41
C GLU A 63 17.38 1.42 3.41
N SER A 64 16.54 1.02 2.44
CA SER A 64 15.10 1.30 2.43
C SER A 64 14.40 0.56 1.29
N SER A 65 13.11 0.26 1.44
CA SER A 65 12.26 -0.15 0.33
C SER A 65 11.81 1.08 -0.45
N VAL A 66 11.86 1.01 -1.78
CA VAL A 66 11.30 2.07 -2.65
C VAL A 66 9.77 2.08 -2.57
N PHE A 67 9.17 0.94 -2.26
CA PHE A 67 7.72 0.77 -2.14
C PHE A 67 7.19 1.10 -0.73
N ILE A 68 7.89 0.62 0.31
CA ILE A 68 7.52 0.79 1.73
C ILE A 68 8.35 1.94 2.32
N GLU A 69 7.70 3.08 2.52
CA GLU A 69 8.33 4.26 3.14
C GLU A 69 8.57 4.01 4.64
N SER A 70 9.77 3.57 5.00
CA SER A 70 10.21 3.43 6.39
C SER A 70 11.25 4.50 6.74
N LYS A 71 11.05 5.23 7.83
CA LYS A 71 12.13 6.06 8.41
C LYS A 71 13.07 5.15 9.21
N PRO A 72 14.40 5.30 9.09
CA PRO A 72 15.36 4.56 9.91
C PRO A 72 15.06 4.76 11.41
N ALA A 73 15.29 3.72 12.21
CA ALA A 73 15.22 3.84 13.65
C ALA A 73 16.25 4.90 14.12
N LEU A 74 15.83 5.79 15.02
CA LEU A 74 16.76 6.74 15.62
C LEU A 74 17.85 5.96 16.39
N PRO A 75 19.12 6.40 16.34
CA PRO A 75 20.17 5.80 17.15
C PRO A 75 19.75 5.79 18.62
N PRO A 76 20.15 4.76 19.40
CA PRO A 76 19.90 4.76 20.83
C PRO A 76 20.47 6.03 21.43
N ALA A 77 19.70 6.71 22.29
CA ALA A 77 20.16 7.90 22.98
C ALA A 77 21.48 7.59 23.68
N SER A 78 22.54 8.34 23.33
CA SER A 78 23.83 8.19 23.96
C SER A 78 23.65 8.43 25.47
N ARG A 79 23.78 7.36 26.26
CA ARG A 79 23.83 7.50 27.72
C ARG A 79 25.18 8.17 28.04
N ALA A 80 25.13 9.47 28.31
CA ALA A 80 26.23 10.21 28.93
C ALA A 80 26.32 9.84 30.42
#